data_AF-D7R9Y7-F1
#
_entry.id   AF-D7R9Y7-F1
#
_cell.length_a   1.000
_cell.length_b   1.000
_cell.length_c   1.000
_cell.angle_alpha   90.00
_cell.angle_beta   90.00
_cell.angle_gamma   90.00
#
_symmetry.space_group_name_H-M   'P 1'
#
loop_
_entity.id
_entity.type
_entity.pdbx_description
1 polymer ?
#
loop_
_entity_poly.entity_id
_entity_poly.type
_entity_poly.pdbx_seq_one_letter_code
_entity_poly.pdbx_strand_id
1 'polypeptide(L)' 'EERRDAVILVFLQDINDYRLSRSLFLRRGMLQLRCLLNWPVHKERIPAFHEKLHIALGTTNTPKP' A
#
# COMPACT_ATOMS: atom_id res chain seq x y z
N GLU A 1 -20.06 7.13 -8.33
CA GLU A 1 -19.18 6.37 -9.25
C GLU A 1 -17.76 6.31 -8.68
N GLU A 2 -17.55 5.54 -7.59
CA GLU A 2 -16.29 5.59 -6.82
C GLU A 2 -15.59 4.23 -6.75
N ARG A 3 -15.66 3.46 -7.82
CA ARG A 3 -14.82 2.27 -7.97
C ARG A 3 -13.76 2.54 -9.02
N ARG A 4 -12.89 3.51 -8.72
CA ARG A 4 -11.61 3.64 -9.45
C ARG A 4 -10.78 2.43 -9.08
N ASP A 5 -10.28 1.71 -10.07
CA ASP A 5 -9.37 0.58 -9.92
C ASP A 5 -8.24 0.94 -8.93
N ALA A 6 -8.42 0.55 -7.67
CA ALA A 6 -7.49 0.87 -6.59
C ALA A 6 -6.38 -0.17 -6.64
N VAL A 7 -5.22 0.24 -7.13
CA VAL A 7 -4.03 -0.61 -7.18
C VAL A 7 -3.31 -0.52 -5.84
N ILE A 8 -3.08 -1.67 -5.20
CA ILE A 8 -2.23 -1.79 -4.01
C ILE A 8 -0.83 -2.19 -4.48
N LEU A 9 0.16 -1.38 -4.12
CA LEU A 9 1.57 -1.60 -4.39
C LEU A 9 2.23 -2.22 -3.15
N VAL A 10 2.83 -3.40 -3.34
CA VAL A 10 3.60 -4.09 -2.31
C VAL A 10 5.07 -4.10 -2.70
N PHE A 11 5.91 -3.47 -1.89
CA PHE A 11 7.37 -3.46 -2.07
C PHE A 11 7.98 -4.61 -1.29
N LEU A 12 8.44 -5.65 -1.99
CA LEU A 12 9.18 -6.74 -1.35
C LEU A 12 10.58 -6.32 -0.89
N GLN A 13 11.10 -5.24 -1.45
CA GLN A 13 12.42 -4.68 -1.17
C GLN A 13 12.31 -3.15 -1.18
N ASP A 14 13.24 -2.48 -0.51
CA ASP A 14 13.30 -1.03 -0.51
C ASP A 14 13.61 -0.52 -1.93
N ILE A 15 12.70 0.29 -2.48
CA ILE A 15 12.89 0.92 -3.78
C ILE A 15 12.80 2.42 -3.57
N ASN A 16 13.80 3.15 -4.06
CA ASN A 16 13.85 4.58 -3.89
C ASN A 16 12.70 5.30 -4.63
N ASP A 17 11.82 5.97 -3.88
CA ASP A 17 10.55 6.56 -4.33
C ASP A 17 10.67 7.49 -5.56
N TYR A 18 11.82 8.15 -5.73
CA TYR A 18 12.06 9.09 -6.84
C TYR A 18 12.10 8.41 -8.22
N ARG A 19 12.49 7.13 -8.27
CA ARG A 19 12.47 6.31 -9.51
C ARG A 19 11.06 5.83 -9.79
N LEU A 20 10.38 5.39 -8.73
CA LEU A 20 9.11 4.70 -8.85
C LEU A 20 7.99 5.62 -9.35
N SER A 21 7.91 6.83 -8.82
CA SER A 21 6.96 7.86 -9.25
C SER A 21 7.10 8.20 -10.75
N ARG A 22 8.33 8.21 -11.27
CA ARG A 22 8.61 8.42 -12.70
C ARG A 22 8.32 7.20 -13.56
N SER A 23 8.66 6.00 -13.09
CA SER A 23 8.50 4.76 -13.85
C SER A 23 7.04 4.29 -13.95
N LEU A 24 6.23 4.53 -12.92
CA LEU A 24 4.85 4.04 -12.87
C LEU A 24 3.81 5.06 -13.35
N PHE A 25 4.23 6.27 -13.76
CA PHE A 25 3.35 7.37 -14.18
C PHE A 25 2.16 7.60 -13.22
N LEU A 26 2.35 7.34 -11.93
CA LEU A 26 1.29 7.44 -10.93
C LEU A 26 0.92 8.90 -10.73
N ARG A 27 -0.39 9.19 -10.69
CA ARG A 27 -0.85 10.54 -10.33
C ARG A 27 -0.38 10.85 -8.91
N ARG A 28 0.03 12.09 -8.65
CA ARG A 28 0.58 12.58 -7.36
C ARG A 28 -0.30 12.22 -6.13
N GLY A 29 -1.60 11.98 -6.33
CA GLY A 29 -2.55 11.54 -5.29
C GLY A 29 -2.69 10.02 -5.12
N MET A 30 -2.13 9.17 -6.00
CA MET A 30 -2.15 7.71 -5.85
C MET A 30 -1.14 7.19 -4.82
N LEU A 31 -0.09 7.98 -4.57
CA LEU A 31 0.89 7.72 -3.52
C LEU A 31 0.40 8.14 -2.12
N GLN A 32 -0.83 8.66 -1.98
CA GLN A 32 -1.39 8.98 -0.66
C GLN A 32 -1.67 7.68 0.13
N LEU A 33 -0.65 7.25 0.87
CA LEU A 33 -0.59 6.48 2.13
C LEU A 33 -1.41 5.19 2.33
N ARG A 34 -2.50 4.94 1.59
CA ARG A 34 -3.38 3.79 1.80
C ARG A 34 -3.09 2.62 0.84
N CYS A 35 -2.37 2.87 -0.25
CA CYS A 35 -2.12 1.90 -1.31
C CYS A 35 -0.66 1.45 -1.42
N LEU A 36 0.24 1.93 -0.57
CA LEU A 36 1.66 1.53 -0.56
C LEU A 36 1.93 0.70 0.69
N LEU A 37 2.40 -0.53 0.51
CA LEU A 37 2.76 -1.43 1.60
C LEU A 37 4.19 -1.91 1.41
N ASN A 38 5.00 -1.77 2.46
CA ASN A 38 6.36 -2.30 2.48
C ASN A 38 6.37 -3.67 3.13
N TRP A 39 7.04 -4.63 2.50
CA TRP A 39 7.24 -5.95 3.08
C TRP A 39 8.09 -5.83 4.34
N PRO A 40 7.66 -6.43 5.46
CA PRO A 40 8.41 -6.32 6.69
C PRO A 40 9.74 -7.10 6.57
N VAL A 41 10.83 -6.43 6.92
CA VAL A 41 12.17 -7.06 7.03
C VAL A 41 12.20 -8.08 8.19
N HIS A 42 11.39 -7.84 9.22
CA HIS A 42 11.31 -8.63 10.44
C HIS A 42 10.06 -9.50 10.43
N LYS A 43 10.21 -10.82 10.64
CA LYS A 43 9.12 -11.79 10.52
C LYS A 43 7.98 -11.54 11.52
N GLU A 44 8.31 -10.95 12.66
CA GLU A 44 7.37 -10.62 13.73
C GLU A 44 6.34 -9.56 13.28
N ARG A 45 6.66 -8.82 12.22
CA ARG A 45 5.79 -7.77 11.65
C ARG A 45 4.91 -8.27 10.50
N ILE A 46 5.02 -9.53 10.10
CA ILE A 46 4.18 -10.13 9.04
C ILE A 46 2.67 -10.02 9.38
N PRO A 47 2.21 -10.31 10.61
CA PRO A 47 0.79 -10.15 10.95
C PRO A 47 0.28 -8.72 10.76
N ALA A 48 1.05 -7.72 11.21
CA ALA A 48 0.72 -6.30 11.05
C ALA A 48 0.72 -5.84 9.58
N PHE A 49 1.55 -6.47 8.73
CA PHE A 49 1.50 -6.26 7.28
C PHE A 49 0.18 -6.81 6.69
N HIS A 50 -0.24 -8.01 7.08
CA HIS A 50 -1.51 -8.58 6.63
C HIS A 50 -2.71 -7.73 7.05
N GLU A 51 -2.75 -7.21 8.28
CA GLU A 51 -3.82 -6.30 8.71
C GLU A 51 -3.90 -5.05 7.82
N LYS A 52 -2.74 -4.41 7.54
CA LYS A 52 -2.69 -3.25 6.64
C LYS A 52 -3.14 -3.59 5.21
N LEU A 53 -2.78 -4.78 4.72
CA LEU A 53 -3.20 -5.27 3.41
C LEU A 53 -4.72 -5.49 3.36
N HIS A 54 -5.30 -6.09 4.38
CA HIS A 54 -6.74 -6.31 4.48
C HIS A 54 -7.55 -5.01 4.51
N ILE A 55 -7.04 -3.99 5.23
CA ILE A 55 -7.61 -2.64 5.24
C ILE A 55 -7.51 -2.01 3.85
N ALA A 56 -6.36 -2.10 3.19
CA ALA A 56 -6.15 -1.55 1.85
C ALA A 56 -7.06 -2.21 0.80
N LEU A 57 -7.31 -3.52 0.93
CA LEU A 57 -8.24 -4.28 0.10
C LEU A 57 -9.71 -3.97 0.40
N GLY A 58 -10.02 -3.20 1.45
CA GLY A 58 -11.39 -2.95 1.90
C GLY A 58 -12.09 -4.20 2.44
N THR A 59 -11.34 -5.26 2.74
CA THR A 59 -11.87 -6.55 3.24
C THR A 59 -12.13 -6.52 4.75
N THR A 60 -11.73 -5.44 5.44
CA THR A 60 -11.96 -5.24 6.87
C THR A 60 -12.51 -3.84 7.13
N ASN A 61 -13.71 -3.77 7.71
CA ASN A 61 -14.27 -2.56 8.31
C ASN A 61 -13.78 -2.44 9.76
N THR A 62 -12.49 -2.13 9.96
CA THR A 62 -12.08 -1.60 11.26
C THR A 62 -12.13 -0.08 11.16
N PRO A 63 -13.15 0.61 11.71
CA PRO A 63 -13.09 2.05 11.86
C PRO A 63 -11.85 2.37 12.68
N LYS A 64 -10.90 3.12 12.11
CA LYS A 64 -9.81 3.68 12.90
C LYS A 64 -10.41 4.73 13.85
N PRO A 65 -10.00 4.78 15.12
CA PRO A 65 -10.24 5.93 15.97
C PRO A 65 -9.53 7.18 15.45
#